data_AF-A0A6G8FZ85-F1
#
_entry.id   AF-A0A6G8FZ85-F1
#
_cell.length_a   1.000
_cell.length_b   1.000
_cell.length_c   1.000
_cell.angle_alpha   90.00
_cell.angle_beta   90.00
_cell.angle_gamma   90.00
#
_symmetry.space_group_name_H-M   'P 1'
#
loop_
_entity.id
_entity.type
_entity.pdbx_description
1 polymer ?
#
loop_
_entity_poly.entity_id
_entity_poly.type
_entity_poly.pdbx_seq_one_letter_code
_entity_poly.pdbx_strand_id
1 'polypeptide(L)'
;MGTTSTAARTLVLFMLIGGGLCVAGVLGLGLALPFAFREADRSMTIENTSGRVLLVERAADPARDSPLPVVLAVATEEWPVAGCTDERLVARDLSGSVVASRDGVCAEDTWVVTGQGLPPAPEHSAGPVRADQVEVRLTVGAVFDLSDRTLEWARALPAALERTRAAARASGATVEGPFLEAHRITFYLRGPDPAGLLDLARDDLLRPAPDEATAWGGPRRGAAPTTGPPSVLLLDPERGRGSGQRGRQPRY
;
A
#
# COMPACT_ATOMS: atom_id res chain seq x y z
N MET A 1 54.84 -41.54 45.89
CA MET A 1 54.06 -40.28 45.80
C MET A 1 54.43 -39.60 44.49
N GLY A 2 53.49 -39.39 43.55
CA GLY A 2 53.77 -38.55 42.38
C GLY A 2 53.04 -38.83 41.06
N THR A 3 52.28 -39.92 40.91
CA THR A 3 51.66 -40.29 39.61
C THR A 3 50.19 -39.86 39.44
N THR A 4 49.49 -39.56 40.53
CA THR A 4 48.09 -39.12 40.50
C THR A 4 47.92 -37.64 40.13
N SER A 5 48.96 -36.80 40.26
CA SER A 5 48.85 -35.38 39.91
C SER A 5 48.96 -35.10 38.40
N THR A 6 49.63 -35.98 37.65
CA THR A 6 49.83 -35.82 36.20
C THR A 6 48.54 -36.08 35.42
N ALA A 7 47.79 -37.13 35.76
CA ALA A 7 46.54 -37.47 35.08
C ALA A 7 45.46 -36.39 35.29
N ALA A 8 45.32 -35.87 36.52
CA ALA A 8 44.39 -34.80 36.83
C ALA A 8 44.72 -33.50 36.08
N ARG A 9 46.02 -33.15 35.99
CA ARG A 9 46.48 -31.97 35.24
C ARG A 9 46.19 -32.07 33.75
N THR A 10 46.41 -33.26 33.16
CA THR A 10 46.13 -33.51 31.74
C THR A 10 44.62 -33.43 31.46
N LEU A 11 43.76 -33.98 32.31
CA LEU A 11 42.30 -33.90 32.18
C LEU A 11 41.79 -32.44 32.21
N VAL A 12 42.28 -31.64 33.16
CA VAL A 12 41.92 -30.22 33.28
C VAL A 12 42.36 -29.44 32.05
N LEU A 13 43.55 -29.70 31.52
CA LEU A 13 44.03 -29.06 30.30
C LEU A 13 43.13 -29.38 29.09
N PHE A 14 42.74 -30.65 28.92
CA PHE A 14 41.81 -31.03 27.85
C PHE A 14 40.43 -30.39 28.01
N MET A 15 39.89 -30.28 29.23
CA MET A 15 38.62 -29.60 29.47
C MET A 15 38.69 -28.10 29.18
N LEU A 16 39.79 -27.42 29.55
CA LEU A 16 39.96 -25.99 29.28
C LEU A 16 40.09 -25.71 27.77
N ILE A 17 40.85 -26.54 27.05
CA ILE A 17 41.00 -26.41 25.59
C ILE A 17 39.67 -26.70 24.89
N GLY A 18 38.99 -27.80 25.25
CA GLY A 18 37.70 -28.17 24.68
C GLY A 18 36.61 -27.14 24.96
N GLY A 19 36.53 -26.63 26.20
CA GLY A 19 35.61 -25.56 26.59
C GLY A 19 35.91 -24.26 25.84
N GLY A 20 37.19 -23.87 25.75
CA GLY A 20 37.61 -22.69 25.01
C GLY A 20 37.26 -22.75 23.53
N LEU A 21 37.48 -23.89 22.87
CA LEU A 21 37.09 -24.11 21.47
C LEU A 21 35.58 -24.06 21.26
N CYS A 22 34.80 -24.63 22.18
CA CYS A 22 33.34 -24.63 22.10
C CYS A 22 32.77 -23.21 22.26
N VAL A 23 33.26 -22.44 23.24
CA VAL A 23 32.87 -21.04 23.45
C VAL A 23 33.29 -20.17 22.26
N ALA A 24 34.52 -20.33 21.76
CA ALA A 24 34.99 -19.60 20.58
C ALA A 24 34.16 -19.94 19.32
N GLY A 25 33.75 -21.20 19.16
CA GLY A 25 32.88 -21.65 18.07
C GLY A 25 31.49 -21.04 18.14
N VAL A 26 30.86 -21.02 19.32
CA VAL A 26 29.53 -20.39 19.52
C VAL A 26 29.61 -18.88 19.32
N LEU A 27 30.65 -18.21 19.83
CA LEU A 27 30.85 -16.78 19.61
C LEU A 27 31.12 -16.45 18.14
N GLY A 28 31.96 -17.26 17.46
CA GLY A 28 32.22 -17.13 16.04
C GLY A 28 30.96 -17.33 15.19
N LEU A 29 30.15 -18.36 15.50
CA LEU A 29 28.88 -18.59 14.83
C LEU A 29 27.86 -17.48 15.12
N GLY A 30 27.77 -17.01 16.36
CA GLY A 30 26.91 -15.90 16.75
C GLY A 30 27.28 -14.58 16.08
N LEU A 31 28.58 -14.36 15.81
CA LEU A 31 29.06 -13.22 15.03
C LEU A 31 28.86 -13.41 13.52
N ALA A 32 28.96 -14.62 12.99
CA ALA A 32 28.80 -14.89 11.56
C ALA A 32 27.32 -14.96 11.13
N LEU A 33 26.43 -15.45 12.00
CA LEU A 33 24.99 -15.56 11.74
C LEU A 33 24.37 -14.28 11.17
N PRO A 34 24.54 -13.08 11.77
CA PRO A 34 23.96 -11.85 11.24
C PRO A 34 24.57 -11.43 9.90
N PHE A 35 25.78 -11.88 9.54
CA PHE A 35 26.35 -11.66 8.20
C PHE A 35 25.81 -12.66 7.18
N ALA A 36 25.53 -13.89 7.59
CA ALA A 36 24.88 -14.90 6.75
C ALA A 36 23.39 -14.57 6.51
N PHE A 37 22.71 -14.01 7.51
CA PHE A 37 21.36 -13.48 7.39
C PHE A 37 21.29 -12.06 6.83
N ARG A 38 22.44 -11.41 6.60
CA ARG A 38 22.60 -10.23 5.74
C ARG A 38 22.71 -10.62 4.27
N GLU A 39 22.11 -11.74 3.86
CA GLU A 39 21.65 -11.84 2.46
C GLU A 39 20.86 -10.56 2.22
N ALA A 40 21.49 -9.68 1.46
CA ALA A 40 21.25 -8.27 1.56
C ALA A 40 19.77 -8.00 1.35
N ASP A 41 19.17 -7.20 2.25
CA ASP A 41 17.97 -6.42 1.98
C ASP A 41 18.31 -5.48 0.81
N ARG A 42 18.48 -6.07 -0.38
CA ARG A 42 18.55 -5.37 -1.63
C ARG A 42 17.13 -4.93 -1.83
N SER A 43 16.90 -3.66 -1.59
CA SER A 43 15.75 -2.97 -2.11
C SER A 43 16.18 -2.21 -3.37
N MET A 44 15.27 -2.11 -4.33
CA MET A 44 15.39 -1.18 -5.43
C MET A 44 14.56 0.04 -5.04
N THR A 45 15.14 1.23 -5.13
CA THR A 45 14.41 2.45 -4.82
C THR A 45 13.60 2.87 -6.04
N ILE A 46 12.28 3.00 -5.89
CA ILE A 46 11.39 3.56 -6.89
C ILE A 46 11.16 5.01 -6.55
N GLU A 47 11.57 5.93 -7.42
CA GLU A 47 11.31 7.36 -7.26
C GLU A 47 10.23 7.80 -8.25
N ASN A 48 9.04 8.07 -7.74
CA ASN A 48 7.91 8.54 -8.53
C ASN A 48 7.88 10.08 -8.55
N THR A 49 8.25 10.66 -9.69
CA THR A 49 8.15 12.10 -9.96
C THR A 49 7.02 12.44 -10.94
N SER A 50 6.16 11.48 -11.26
CA SER A 50 5.07 11.65 -12.22
C SER A 50 3.87 12.45 -11.68
N GLY A 51 3.79 12.63 -10.35
CA GLY A 51 2.64 13.25 -9.69
C GLY A 51 1.38 12.36 -9.67
N ARG A 52 1.47 11.12 -10.17
CA ARG A 52 0.38 10.14 -10.23
C ARG A 52 0.58 9.10 -9.14
N VAL A 53 -0.50 8.48 -8.69
CA VAL A 53 -0.38 7.25 -7.90
C VAL A 53 -0.13 6.09 -8.84
N LEU A 54 0.99 5.38 -8.62
CA LEU A 54 1.41 4.29 -9.48
C LEU A 54 1.34 2.96 -8.74
N LEU A 55 0.67 1.99 -9.33
CA LEU A 55 0.79 0.59 -8.96
C LEU A 55 1.99 0.00 -9.70
N VAL A 56 3.05 -0.28 -8.97
CA VAL A 56 4.23 -0.96 -9.50
C VAL A 56 4.07 -2.45 -9.24
N GLU A 57 4.16 -3.24 -10.29
CA GLU A 57 4.03 -4.68 -10.25
C GLU A 57 5.04 -5.34 -11.19
N ARG A 58 5.33 -6.61 -10.94
CA ARG A 58 5.99 -7.43 -11.95
C ARG A 58 5.02 -7.65 -13.12
N ALA A 59 5.51 -7.53 -14.35
CA ALA A 59 4.73 -7.90 -15.52
C ALA A 59 4.22 -9.34 -15.35
N ALA A 60 2.93 -9.55 -15.62
CA ALA A 60 2.34 -10.87 -15.54
C ALA A 60 3.12 -11.83 -16.46
N ASP A 61 3.75 -12.83 -15.85
CA ASP A 61 4.29 -13.98 -16.56
C ASP A 61 3.22 -15.08 -16.52
N PRO A 62 2.59 -15.43 -17.65
CA PRO A 62 1.53 -16.43 -17.69
C PRO A 62 2.00 -17.83 -17.22
N ALA A 63 3.31 -18.05 -17.08
CA ALA A 63 3.88 -19.30 -16.59
C ALA A 63 4.08 -19.35 -15.06
N ARG A 64 3.88 -18.25 -14.31
CA ARG A 64 4.10 -18.20 -12.85
C ARG A 64 2.82 -17.85 -12.08
N ASP A 65 2.38 -18.78 -11.23
CA ASP A 65 1.23 -18.64 -10.32
C ASP A 65 1.57 -18.01 -8.95
N SER A 66 2.80 -17.49 -8.77
CA SER A 66 3.20 -16.91 -7.49
C SER A 66 2.58 -15.52 -7.29
N PRO A 67 2.07 -15.19 -6.08
CA PRO A 67 1.65 -13.82 -5.78
C PRO A 67 2.81 -12.88 -6.04
N LEU A 68 2.64 -11.98 -7.01
CA LEU A 68 3.68 -11.06 -7.41
C LEU A 68 3.80 -9.94 -6.37
N PRO A 69 5.03 -9.51 -6.03
CA PRO A 69 5.22 -8.30 -5.23
C PRO A 69 4.56 -7.13 -5.93
N VAL A 70 3.89 -6.27 -5.17
CA VAL A 70 3.27 -5.04 -5.67
C VAL A 70 3.46 -3.95 -4.64
N VAL A 71 3.79 -2.76 -5.13
CA VAL A 71 4.02 -1.57 -4.33
C VAL A 71 3.23 -0.44 -4.96
N LEU A 72 2.68 0.43 -4.13
CA LEU A 72 2.01 1.64 -4.58
C LEU A 72 3.02 2.79 -4.47
N ALA A 73 3.65 3.14 -5.58
CA ALA A 73 4.62 4.23 -5.63
C ALA A 73 3.90 5.59 -5.71
N VAL A 74 3.98 6.37 -4.62
CA VAL A 74 3.48 7.77 -4.57
C VAL A 74 4.61 8.78 -4.56
N ALA A 75 5.72 8.45 -3.91
CA ALA A 75 6.93 9.26 -3.89
C ALA A 75 8.14 8.31 -4.03
N THR A 76 8.99 8.25 -3.01
CA THR A 76 10.08 7.29 -2.93
C THR A 76 9.61 6.06 -2.18
N GLU A 77 9.63 4.91 -2.83
CA GLU A 77 9.27 3.62 -2.22
C GLU A 77 10.36 2.58 -2.42
N GLU A 78 10.44 1.63 -1.50
CA GLU A 78 11.36 0.50 -1.62
C GLU A 78 10.67 -0.72 -2.23
N TRP A 79 11.31 -1.31 -3.24
CA TRP A 79 10.86 -2.53 -3.88
C TRP A 79 11.69 -3.73 -3.40
N PRO A 80 11.07 -4.84 -2.98
CA PRO A 80 11.82 -6.03 -2.58
C PRO A 80 12.51 -6.67 -3.80
N VAL A 81 13.84 -6.78 -3.79
CA VAL A 81 14.61 -7.36 -4.91
C VAL A 81 14.59 -8.89 -4.91
N ALA A 82 13.87 -9.52 -3.97
CA ALA A 82 13.74 -10.98 -3.91
C ALA A 82 13.20 -11.54 -5.25
N GLY A 83 14.06 -12.26 -5.97
CA GLY A 83 13.73 -12.93 -7.23
C GLY A 83 13.81 -12.06 -8.49
N CYS A 84 14.33 -10.82 -8.42
CA CYS A 84 14.32 -9.84 -9.51
C CYS A 84 15.37 -10.07 -10.63
N THR A 85 15.77 -11.32 -10.87
CA THR A 85 16.69 -11.68 -11.96
C THR A 85 15.85 -11.98 -13.20
N ASP A 86 16.03 -11.19 -14.27
CA ASP A 86 15.32 -11.28 -15.56
C ASP A 86 13.83 -10.87 -15.54
N GLU A 87 13.49 -9.90 -14.71
CA GLU A 87 12.09 -9.48 -14.54
C GLU A 87 11.79 -8.15 -15.23
N ARG A 88 10.58 -8.07 -15.79
CA ARG A 88 10.02 -6.83 -16.28
C ARG A 88 9.13 -6.23 -15.20
N LEU A 89 9.45 -5.03 -14.76
CA LEU A 89 8.60 -4.23 -13.89
C LEU A 89 7.73 -3.30 -14.72
N VAL A 90 6.49 -3.11 -14.27
CA VAL A 90 5.51 -2.26 -14.92
C VAL A 90 4.93 -1.33 -13.86
N ALA A 91 4.98 -0.03 -14.14
CA ALA A 91 4.25 0.96 -13.37
C ALA A 91 2.95 1.27 -14.12
N ARG A 92 1.83 1.10 -13.46
CA ARG A 92 0.50 1.46 -13.95
C ARG A 92 -0.04 2.60 -13.14
N ASP A 93 -0.80 3.50 -13.77
CA ASP A 93 -1.64 4.38 -12.97
C ASP A 93 -2.84 3.60 -12.39
N LEU A 94 -3.57 4.23 -11.47
CA LEU A 94 -4.76 3.63 -10.86
C LEU A 94 -5.96 3.47 -11.82
N SER A 95 -5.85 3.93 -13.08
CA SER A 95 -6.81 3.59 -14.13
C SER A 95 -6.45 2.29 -14.87
N GLY A 96 -5.29 1.70 -14.57
CA GLY A 96 -4.76 0.48 -15.16
C GLY A 96 -3.82 0.71 -16.36
N SER A 97 -3.61 1.98 -16.75
CA SER A 97 -2.76 2.33 -17.90
C SER A 97 -1.29 2.17 -17.56
N VAL A 98 -0.52 1.51 -18.42
CA VAL A 98 0.94 1.41 -18.26
C VAL A 98 1.57 2.77 -18.52
N VAL A 99 2.29 3.30 -17.53
CA VAL A 99 2.96 4.59 -17.64
C VAL A 99 4.48 4.46 -17.81
N ALA A 100 5.06 3.38 -17.28
CA ALA A 100 6.47 3.07 -17.44
C ALA A 100 6.68 1.56 -17.34
N SER A 101 7.74 1.07 -17.96
CA SER A 101 8.25 -0.28 -17.73
C SER A 101 9.75 -0.26 -17.65
N ARG A 102 10.31 -1.17 -16.87
CA ARG A 102 11.73 -1.38 -16.72
C ARG A 102 12.02 -2.86 -16.91
N ASP A 103 12.98 -3.15 -17.77
CA ASP A 103 13.52 -4.50 -17.95
C ASP A 103 14.89 -4.59 -17.26
N GLY A 104 15.22 -5.76 -16.73
CA GLY A 104 16.57 -6.07 -16.24
C GLY A 104 16.65 -6.38 -14.75
N VAL A 105 17.88 -6.44 -14.24
CA VAL A 105 18.15 -6.82 -12.85
C VAL A 105 17.83 -5.66 -11.91
N CYS A 106 17.11 -5.92 -10.81
CA CYS A 106 16.71 -4.88 -9.85
C CYS A 106 17.77 -4.63 -8.74
N ALA A 107 18.98 -5.17 -8.86
CA ALA A 107 19.97 -5.11 -7.78
C ALA A 107 20.55 -3.70 -7.63
N GLU A 108 20.33 -3.09 -6.45
CA GLU A 108 21.01 -1.87 -5.96
C GLU A 108 20.88 -0.65 -6.90
N ASP A 109 19.73 -0.52 -7.58
CA ASP A 109 19.45 0.57 -8.51
C ASP A 109 18.28 1.46 -8.04
N THR A 110 18.30 2.71 -8.49
CA THR A 110 17.13 3.59 -8.44
C THR A 110 16.37 3.52 -9.77
N TRP A 111 15.07 3.27 -9.72
CA TRP A 111 14.17 3.43 -10.85
C TRP A 111 13.35 4.71 -10.70
N VAL A 112 13.69 5.72 -11.51
CA VAL A 112 12.93 6.97 -11.56
C VAL A 112 11.79 6.86 -12.57
N VAL A 113 10.56 6.96 -12.11
CA VAL A 113 9.37 7.03 -12.97
C VAL A 113 8.96 8.50 -13.10
N THR A 114 9.18 9.07 -14.29
CA THR A 114 8.86 10.47 -14.58
C THR A 114 7.51 10.61 -15.25
N GLY A 115 6.93 11.81 -15.18
CA GLY A 115 5.74 12.18 -15.95
C GLY A 115 6.02 12.54 -17.42
N GLN A 116 7.26 12.37 -17.90
CA GLN A 116 7.65 12.84 -19.22
C GLN A 116 6.92 12.07 -20.32
N GLY A 117 6.25 12.78 -21.22
CA GLY A 117 5.46 12.17 -22.29
C GLY A 117 4.09 11.66 -21.86
N LEU A 118 3.73 11.80 -20.57
CA LEU A 118 2.37 11.58 -20.08
C LEU A 118 1.59 12.89 -20.07
N PRO A 119 0.25 12.84 -20.15
CA PRO A 119 -0.58 13.99 -19.81
C PRO A 119 -0.25 14.47 -18.38
N PRO A 120 -0.53 15.74 -18.05
CA PRO A 120 -0.44 16.23 -16.67
C PRO A 120 -1.15 15.29 -15.70
N ALA A 121 -0.59 15.15 -14.49
CA ALA A 121 -1.21 14.35 -13.45
C ALA A 121 -2.68 14.83 -13.25
N PRO A 122 -3.64 13.90 -13.08
CA PRO A 122 -5.01 14.31 -12.84
C PRO A 122 -5.07 15.14 -11.56
N GLU A 123 -5.65 16.32 -11.66
CA GLU A 123 -5.95 17.18 -10.52
C GLU A 123 -7.46 17.42 -10.49
N HIS A 124 -8.04 17.41 -9.28
CA HIS A 124 -9.44 17.75 -9.14
C HIS A 124 -9.63 19.26 -9.38
N SER A 125 -10.40 19.61 -10.41
CA SER A 125 -10.85 20.97 -10.62
C SER A 125 -12.18 21.15 -9.90
N ALA A 126 -12.17 21.88 -8.78
CA ALA A 126 -13.37 22.19 -8.00
C ALA A 126 -14.29 23.14 -8.78
N GLY A 127 -14.99 22.60 -9.79
CA GLY A 127 -16.05 23.31 -10.50
C GLY A 127 -17.28 23.49 -9.60
N PRO A 128 -18.20 24.42 -9.94
CA PRO A 128 -19.39 24.66 -9.15
C PRO A 128 -20.24 23.40 -9.01
N VAL A 129 -20.62 23.06 -7.76
CA VAL A 129 -21.59 21.98 -7.50
C VAL A 129 -22.98 22.48 -7.91
N ARG A 130 -23.72 21.67 -8.67
CA ARG A 130 -25.06 22.05 -9.14
C ARG A 130 -26.01 22.28 -7.96
N ALA A 131 -27.03 23.10 -8.20
CA ALA A 131 -27.98 23.50 -7.16
C ALA A 131 -28.75 22.33 -6.51
N ASP A 132 -28.88 21.22 -7.25
CA ASP A 132 -29.55 19.96 -6.92
C ASP A 132 -28.58 18.85 -6.49
N GLN A 133 -27.28 19.16 -6.35
CA GLN A 133 -26.26 18.18 -5.98
C GLN A 133 -25.55 18.52 -4.68
N VAL A 134 -24.99 17.48 -4.07
CA VAL A 134 -23.98 17.53 -3.02
C VAL A 134 -22.70 16.90 -3.54
N GLU A 135 -21.57 17.29 -2.96
CA GLU A 135 -20.28 16.66 -3.20
C GLU A 135 -19.82 15.93 -1.93
N VAL A 136 -19.29 14.73 -2.11
CA VAL A 136 -18.63 13.93 -1.09
C VAL A 136 -17.19 13.72 -1.51
N ARG A 137 -16.26 14.18 -0.69
CA ARG A 137 -14.84 13.86 -0.81
C ARG A 137 -14.57 12.59 -0.04
N LEU A 138 -13.99 11.60 -0.71
CA LEU A 138 -13.61 10.32 -0.16
C LEU A 138 -12.08 10.22 -0.19
N THR A 139 -11.44 9.93 0.94
CA THR A 139 -10.01 9.58 0.97
C THR A 139 -9.81 8.15 1.45
N VAL A 140 -8.85 7.45 0.85
CA VAL A 140 -8.49 6.07 1.20
C VAL A 140 -7.06 6.04 1.72
N GLY A 141 -6.92 5.65 2.99
CA GLY A 141 -5.65 5.44 3.69
C GLY A 141 -4.62 6.57 3.62
N ALA A 142 -3.51 6.40 4.33
CA ALA A 142 -2.26 7.08 3.98
C ALA A 142 -1.48 6.13 3.05
N VAL A 143 -0.89 6.65 1.98
CA VAL A 143 -0.26 5.77 0.97
C VAL A 143 1.07 5.16 1.45
N PHE A 144 1.60 5.60 2.59
CA PHE A 144 2.88 5.14 3.13
C PHE A 144 2.78 3.92 4.09
N ASP A 145 1.58 3.46 4.42
CA ASP A 145 1.37 2.31 5.30
C ASP A 145 0.29 1.40 4.72
N LEU A 146 0.66 0.70 3.64
CA LEU A 146 -0.28 -0.11 2.87
C LEU A 146 -0.24 -1.54 3.38
N SER A 147 -1.34 -1.98 3.96
CA SER A 147 -1.51 -3.41 4.19
C SER A 147 -1.78 -4.15 2.88
N ASP A 148 -1.64 -5.47 2.93
CA ASP A 148 -2.04 -6.38 1.85
C ASP A 148 -3.47 -6.12 1.35
N ARG A 149 -4.38 -5.73 2.25
CA ARG A 149 -5.78 -5.42 1.92
C ARG A 149 -5.90 -4.14 1.09
N THR A 150 -5.15 -3.10 1.42
CA THR A 150 -5.17 -1.85 0.64
C THR A 150 -4.49 -2.05 -0.72
N LEU A 151 -3.44 -2.89 -0.80
CA LEU A 151 -2.84 -3.29 -2.07
C LEU A 151 -3.82 -4.12 -2.93
N GLU A 152 -4.57 -5.05 -2.33
CA GLU A 152 -5.61 -5.81 -3.02
C GLU A 152 -6.70 -4.90 -3.58
N TRP A 153 -7.16 -3.92 -2.78
CA TRP A 153 -8.09 -2.89 -3.24
C TRP A 153 -7.52 -2.07 -4.39
N ALA A 154 -6.29 -1.59 -4.29
CA ALA A 154 -5.64 -0.80 -5.34
C ALA A 154 -5.53 -1.56 -6.67
N ARG A 155 -5.24 -2.87 -6.63
CA ARG A 155 -5.25 -3.74 -7.83
C ARG A 155 -6.64 -3.87 -8.45
N ALA A 156 -7.68 -3.96 -7.63
CA ALA A 156 -9.06 -4.10 -8.08
C ALA A 156 -9.69 -2.76 -8.51
N LEU A 157 -9.05 -1.63 -8.19
CA LEU A 157 -9.60 -0.29 -8.37
C LEU A 157 -10.00 0.04 -9.82
N PRO A 158 -9.25 -0.33 -10.88
CA PRO A 158 -9.70 -0.06 -12.25
C PRO A 158 -11.07 -0.69 -12.56
N ALA A 159 -11.27 -1.95 -12.15
CA ALA A 159 -12.55 -2.64 -12.34
C ALA A 159 -13.63 -2.07 -11.42
N ALA A 160 -13.28 -1.67 -10.19
CA ALA A 160 -14.19 -1.00 -9.27
C ALA A 160 -14.68 0.33 -9.86
N LEU A 161 -13.79 1.17 -10.36
CA LEU A 161 -14.12 2.46 -10.98
C LEU A 161 -15.08 2.33 -12.15
N GLU A 162 -14.88 1.34 -13.02
CA GLU A 162 -15.79 1.11 -14.14
C GLU A 162 -17.20 0.73 -13.66
N ARG A 163 -17.31 -0.15 -12.66
CA ARG A 163 -18.59 -0.50 -12.03
C ARG A 163 -19.24 0.71 -11.34
N THR A 164 -18.47 1.43 -10.51
CA THR A 164 -18.97 2.60 -9.78
C THR A 164 -19.44 3.68 -10.74
N ARG A 165 -18.70 3.97 -11.81
CA ARG A 165 -19.11 4.97 -12.83
C ARG A 165 -20.38 4.53 -13.54
N ALA A 166 -20.56 3.24 -13.82
CA ALA A 166 -21.80 2.73 -14.39
C ALA A 166 -22.98 2.90 -13.42
N ALA A 167 -22.83 2.53 -12.16
CA ALA A 167 -23.84 2.69 -11.12
C ALA A 167 -24.16 4.17 -10.84
N ALA A 168 -23.14 5.04 -10.82
CA ALA A 168 -23.28 6.48 -10.64
C ALA A 168 -24.14 7.11 -11.74
N ARG A 169 -23.88 6.75 -13.02
CA ARG A 169 -24.69 7.24 -14.15
C ARG A 169 -26.17 6.85 -14.01
N ALA A 170 -26.47 5.66 -13.49
CA ALA A 170 -27.83 5.20 -13.28
C ALA A 170 -28.58 5.99 -12.19
N SER A 171 -27.86 6.53 -11.19
CA SER A 171 -28.43 7.31 -10.08
C SER A 171 -28.32 8.83 -10.27
N GLY A 172 -27.81 9.31 -11.40
CA GLY A 172 -27.56 10.74 -11.64
C GLY A 172 -26.38 11.30 -10.84
N ALA A 173 -25.48 10.41 -10.40
CA ALA A 173 -24.23 10.77 -9.73
C ALA A 173 -23.04 10.75 -10.71
N THR A 174 -21.93 11.37 -10.29
CA THR A 174 -20.64 11.34 -10.98
C THR A 174 -19.53 10.97 -10.00
N VAL A 175 -18.50 10.29 -10.48
CA VAL A 175 -17.32 9.91 -9.71
C VAL A 175 -16.08 10.40 -10.44
N GLU A 176 -15.32 11.25 -9.78
CA GLU A 176 -14.05 11.80 -10.25
C GLU A 176 -12.90 11.25 -9.39
N GLY A 177 -11.75 11.03 -10.04
CA GLY A 177 -10.56 10.46 -9.42
C GLY A 177 -10.18 9.10 -10.02
N PRO A 178 -9.14 8.45 -9.45
CA PRO A 178 -8.43 8.85 -8.24
C PRO A 178 -7.49 10.05 -8.45
N PHE A 179 -7.35 10.85 -7.41
CA PHE A 179 -6.39 11.96 -7.30
C PHE A 179 -5.40 11.69 -6.16
N LEU A 180 -4.20 12.24 -6.26
CA LEU A 180 -3.25 12.25 -5.15
C LEU A 180 -3.29 13.60 -4.45
N GLU A 181 -3.81 13.64 -3.23
CA GLU A 181 -3.89 14.86 -2.43
C GLU A 181 -3.31 14.64 -1.04
N ALA A 182 -2.32 15.45 -0.65
CA ALA A 182 -1.67 15.35 0.67
C ALA A 182 -1.31 13.90 1.05
N HIS A 183 -0.76 13.15 0.10
CA HIS A 183 -0.37 11.75 0.25
C HIS A 183 -1.52 10.77 0.55
N ARG A 184 -2.74 11.10 0.11
CA ARG A 184 -3.91 10.22 0.16
C ARG A 184 -4.49 10.05 -1.24
N ILE A 185 -5.07 8.88 -1.49
CA ILE A 185 -5.88 8.66 -2.69
C ILE A 185 -7.26 9.27 -2.42
N THR A 186 -7.63 10.25 -3.24
CA THR A 186 -8.88 11.00 -3.11
C THR A 186 -9.80 10.75 -4.29
N PHE A 187 -11.09 10.64 -4.00
CA PHE A 187 -12.18 10.63 -4.97
C PHE A 187 -13.20 11.71 -4.63
N TYR A 188 -13.84 12.26 -5.65
CA TYR A 188 -14.94 13.20 -5.49
C TYR A 188 -16.18 12.61 -6.12
N LEU A 189 -17.21 12.43 -5.30
CA LEU A 189 -18.50 11.91 -5.74
C LEU A 189 -19.51 13.06 -5.69
N ARG A 190 -20.27 13.26 -6.76
CA ARG A 190 -21.34 14.27 -6.80
C ARG A 190 -22.66 13.61 -7.14
N GLY A 191 -23.74 14.04 -6.51
CA GLY A 191 -25.06 13.44 -6.73
C GLY A 191 -26.16 14.09 -5.89
N PRO A 192 -27.41 13.62 -6.01
CA PRO A 192 -28.56 14.29 -5.41
C PRO A 192 -28.64 14.16 -3.88
N ASP A 193 -28.05 13.09 -3.33
CA ASP A 193 -28.20 12.72 -1.92
C ASP A 193 -26.88 12.16 -1.36
N PRO A 194 -26.39 12.65 -0.20
CA PRO A 194 -25.12 12.18 0.36
C PRO A 194 -25.17 10.72 0.81
N ALA A 195 -26.31 10.21 1.29
CA ALA A 195 -26.39 8.81 1.74
C ALA A 195 -26.24 7.85 0.54
N GLY A 196 -26.93 8.13 -0.57
CA GLY A 196 -26.77 7.37 -1.81
C GLY A 196 -25.34 7.39 -2.36
N LEU A 197 -24.60 8.49 -2.21
CA LEU A 197 -23.18 8.57 -2.61
C LEU A 197 -22.28 7.72 -1.70
N LEU A 198 -22.55 7.69 -0.40
CA LEU A 198 -21.79 6.86 0.54
C LEU A 198 -22.05 5.37 0.33
N ASP A 199 -23.29 5.00 -0.01
CA ASP A 199 -23.64 3.62 -0.35
C ASP A 199 -22.97 3.20 -1.66
N LEU A 200 -23.03 4.04 -2.70
CA LEU A 200 -22.28 3.84 -3.95
C LEU A 200 -20.78 3.66 -3.72
N ALA A 201 -20.18 4.50 -2.86
CA ALA A 201 -18.77 4.38 -2.52
C ALA A 201 -18.46 3.04 -1.82
N ARG A 202 -19.27 2.65 -0.84
CA ARG A 202 -19.07 1.42 -0.06
C ARG A 202 -19.28 0.15 -0.87
N ASP A 203 -20.29 0.14 -1.73
CA ASP A 203 -20.72 -1.07 -2.44
C ASP A 203 -19.98 -1.31 -3.74
N ASP A 204 -19.55 -0.25 -4.44
CA ASP A 204 -18.90 -0.39 -5.73
C ASP A 204 -17.43 0.03 -5.73
N LEU A 205 -17.10 1.17 -5.11
CA LEU A 205 -15.77 1.79 -5.23
C LEU A 205 -14.75 1.21 -4.24
N LEU A 206 -15.18 0.97 -3.01
CA LEU A 206 -14.38 0.43 -1.93
C LEU A 206 -14.51 -1.10 -1.85
N ARG A 207 -14.69 -1.79 -2.99
CA ARG A 207 -14.71 -3.26 -3.03
C ARG A 207 -13.56 -3.82 -3.89
N PRO A 208 -12.65 -4.63 -3.30
CA PRO A 208 -12.60 -5.04 -1.88
C PRO A 208 -12.31 -3.86 -0.94
N ALA A 209 -12.70 -3.99 0.32
CA ALA A 209 -12.57 -2.89 1.30
C ALA A 209 -11.11 -2.60 1.60
N PRO A 210 -10.59 -1.36 1.47
CA PRO A 210 -9.29 -0.99 2.02
C PRO A 210 -9.33 -0.96 3.56
N ASP A 211 -8.20 -0.68 4.20
CA ASP A 211 -8.13 -0.63 5.67
C ASP A 211 -8.88 0.56 6.25
N GLU A 212 -8.70 1.74 5.63
CA GLU A 212 -9.28 2.98 6.07
C GLU A 212 -9.86 3.74 4.87
N ALA A 213 -11.11 4.15 5.00
CA ALA A 213 -11.74 5.08 4.09
C ALA A 213 -12.55 6.11 4.86
N THR A 214 -12.30 7.39 4.59
CA THR A 214 -12.91 8.51 5.28
C THR A 214 -13.63 9.40 4.29
N ALA A 215 -14.85 9.84 4.63
CA ALA A 215 -15.65 10.71 3.78
C ALA A 215 -16.03 12.04 4.47
N TRP A 216 -16.03 13.10 3.67
CA TRP A 216 -16.47 14.45 4.03
C TRP A 216 -17.56 14.89 3.07
N GLY A 217 -18.75 15.20 3.60
CA GLY A 217 -19.85 15.76 2.83
C GLY A 217 -19.78 17.28 2.81
N GLY A 218 -19.87 17.87 1.62
CA GLY A 218 -20.07 19.31 1.46
C GLY A 218 -21.50 19.73 1.81
N PRO A 219 -21.72 21.03 2.13
CA PRO A 219 -23.07 21.57 2.22
C PRO A 219 -23.75 21.51 0.84
N ARG A 220 -25.09 21.57 0.81
CA ARG A 220 -25.81 21.69 -0.47
C ARG A 220 -25.27 22.87 -1.27
N ARG A 221 -24.94 22.64 -2.55
CA ARG A 221 -24.33 23.63 -3.47
C ARG A 221 -22.90 24.05 -3.14
N GLY A 222 -22.25 23.42 -2.16
CA GLY A 222 -20.85 23.69 -1.82
C GLY A 222 -19.97 22.48 -2.11
N ALA A 223 -18.70 22.77 -2.37
CA ALA A 223 -17.67 21.74 -2.44
C ALA A 223 -17.50 21.06 -1.07
N ALA A 224 -17.08 19.80 -1.10
CA ALA A 224 -16.71 19.08 0.11
C ALA A 224 -15.50 19.76 0.77
N PRO A 225 -15.48 19.89 2.11
CA PRO A 225 -14.38 20.55 2.79
C PRO A 225 -13.08 19.73 2.63
N THR A 226 -11.96 20.43 2.44
CA THR A 226 -10.64 19.81 2.35
C THR A 226 -10.06 19.47 3.73
N THR A 227 -10.54 20.16 4.77
CA THR A 227 -10.12 20.00 6.17
C THR A 227 -11.33 20.02 7.10
N GLY A 228 -11.20 19.43 8.28
CA GLY A 228 -12.27 19.37 9.29
C GLY A 228 -12.63 17.95 9.71
N PRO A 229 -13.51 17.80 10.73
CA PRO A 229 -13.91 16.50 11.22
C PRO A 229 -14.60 15.71 10.10
N PRO A 230 -14.26 14.43 9.92
CA PRO A 230 -14.90 13.61 8.91
C PRO A 230 -16.39 13.46 9.20
N SER A 231 -17.19 13.46 8.14
CA SER A 231 -18.63 13.29 8.27
C SER A 231 -18.98 11.83 8.55
N VAL A 232 -18.25 10.88 7.97
CA VAL A 232 -18.46 9.43 8.14
C VAL A 232 -17.13 8.68 7.96
N LEU A 233 -16.79 7.80 8.92
CA LEU A 233 -15.80 6.73 8.72
C LEU A 233 -16.52 5.56 8.03
N LEU A 234 -16.10 5.23 6.80
CA LEU A 234 -16.80 4.25 5.96
C LEU A 234 -16.39 2.81 6.29
N LEU A 235 -15.15 2.63 6.73
CA LEU A 235 -14.56 1.34 7.06
C LEU A 235 -13.78 1.51 8.37
N ASP A 236 -14.18 0.74 9.38
CA ASP A 236 -13.45 0.59 10.64
C ASP A 236 -13.21 -0.91 10.85
N PRO A 237 -11.96 -1.40 10.69
CA PRO A 237 -11.67 -2.83 10.81
C PRO A 237 -11.94 -3.37 12.22
N GLU A 238 -11.93 -2.52 13.26
CA GLU A 238 -12.14 -2.92 14.66
C GLU A 238 -13.63 -3.13 14.98
N ARG A 239 -14.55 -2.39 14.33
CA ARG A 239 -16.00 -2.57 14.56
C ARG A 239 -16.56 -3.91 14.08
N GLY A 240 -15.88 -4.58 13.15
CA GLY A 240 -16.26 -5.89 12.64
C GLY A 240 -15.96 -7.07 13.58
N ARG A 241 -15.06 -6.89 14.57
CA ARG A 241 -14.68 -7.97 15.50
C ARG A 241 -15.38 -7.92 16.86
N GLY A 242 -16.12 -6.86 17.18
CA GLY A 242 -16.83 -6.80 18.46
C GLY A 242 -17.85 -5.69 18.57
N SER A 243 -19.06 -5.86 18.03
CA SER A 243 -20.20 -5.04 18.46
C SER A 243 -21.57 -5.68 18.21
N GLY A 244 -21.93 -6.62 19.07
CA GLY A 244 -23.34 -6.85 19.42
C GLY A 244 -23.88 -5.68 20.27
N GLN A 245 -23.77 -4.43 19.81
CA GLN A 245 -24.24 -3.27 20.57
C GLN A 245 -25.00 -2.30 19.66
N ARG A 246 -26.34 -2.34 19.82
CA ARG A 246 -27.30 -1.39 19.25
C ARG A 246 -26.95 0.04 19.71
N GLY A 247 -26.34 0.84 18.84
CA GLY A 247 -26.03 2.24 19.07
C GLY A 247 -26.71 3.14 18.04
N ARG A 248 -27.56 4.05 18.54
CA ARG A 248 -28.41 5.00 17.81
C ARG A 248 -27.75 5.71 16.62
N GLN A 249 -28.50 5.80 15.52
CA GLN A 249 -28.23 6.80 14.46
C GLN A 249 -28.29 8.22 15.04
N PRO A 250 -27.35 9.12 14.66
CA PRO A 250 -27.56 10.55 14.86
C PRO A 250 -28.68 11.03 13.93
N ARG A 251 -29.66 11.73 14.50
CA ARG A 251 -30.61 12.51 13.71
C ARG A 251 -29.90 13.79 13.26
N TYR A 252 -29.79 13.96 11.95
CA TYR A 252 -29.46 15.22 11.31
C TYR A 252 -30.64 16.19 11.39
#